data_AF-A0A6J4V5T5-F1
#
_entry.id   AF-A0A6J4V5T5-F1
#
_cell.length_a   1.000
_cell.length_b   1.000
_cell.length_c   1.000
_cell.angle_alpha   90.00
_cell.angle_beta   90.00
_cell.angle_gamma   90.00
#
_symmetry.space_group_name_H-M   'P 1'
#
loop_
_entity.id
_entity.type
_entity.pdbx_description
1 polymer ?
#
loop_
_entity_poly.entity_id
_entity_poly.type
_entity_poly.pdbx_seq_one_letter_code
_entity_poly.pdbx_strand_id
1 'polypeptide(L)'
;MKRVGCVIGALLILLLGVGGGVAYLRGFVPDLPGLGLSQESTGETPTTIAETPPEIRAGEPGTETITIYGAVCPADYAGADYFGDCYDTPAVGAGYTLAVGKTRIPESGVAVAGSDGLIDPLDPGGTAPGTVILQAIAPDDVVGSGGFAAPAAACTSSDGRDVSLAPQDSEAGGQLFALDLLAGEDLRCDVYFVPLTAASR
;
A
#
# COMPACT_ATOMS: atom_id res chain seq x y z
N MET A 1 -29.49 17.14 -45.45
CA MET A 1 -30.43 17.94 -44.61
C MET A 1 -29.97 17.76 -43.17
N LYS A 2 -29.18 18.66 -42.57
CA LYS A 2 -29.54 19.95 -41.93
C LYS A 2 -30.41 19.83 -40.64
N ARG A 3 -29.76 19.52 -39.51
CA ARG A 3 -29.97 19.97 -38.11
C ARG A 3 -28.60 19.75 -37.41
N VAL A 4 -27.94 20.66 -36.68
CA VAL A 4 -28.17 22.06 -36.25
C VAL A 4 -29.15 22.26 -35.08
N GLY A 5 -28.63 22.87 -34.00
CA GLY A 5 -29.27 23.18 -32.70
C GLY A 5 -28.31 22.76 -31.57
N CYS A 6 -27.49 23.58 -30.88
CA CYS A 6 -27.52 24.99 -30.43
C CYS A 6 -28.13 25.18 -29.02
N VAL A 7 -27.65 26.22 -28.30
CA VAL A 7 -27.91 26.59 -26.87
C VAL A 7 -27.07 25.75 -25.89
N ILE A 8 -25.98 26.21 -25.26
CA ILE A 8 -25.66 27.48 -24.52
C ILE A 8 -26.49 27.65 -23.24
N GLY A 9 -25.95 27.15 -22.13
CA GLY A 9 -26.38 27.49 -20.76
C GLY A 9 -25.15 27.85 -19.91
N ALA A 10 -25.00 29.13 -19.59
CA ALA A 10 -23.99 29.63 -18.66
C ALA A 10 -24.61 29.86 -17.27
N LEU A 11 -23.86 30.52 -16.37
CA LEU A 11 -24.25 31.04 -15.04
C LEU A 11 -24.13 30.00 -13.89
N LEU A 12 -23.05 29.98 -13.08
CA LEU A 12 -22.60 30.93 -12.03
C LEU A 12 -23.23 30.66 -10.64
N ILE A 13 -22.47 29.98 -9.77
CA ILE A 13 -22.62 29.95 -8.30
C ILE A 13 -21.18 30.02 -7.74
N LEU A 14 -20.66 31.19 -7.34
CA LEU A 14 -20.63 31.70 -5.95
C LEU A 14 -20.10 30.65 -4.95
N LEU A 15 -18.80 30.63 -4.65
CA LEU A 15 -18.20 31.33 -3.51
C LEU A 15 -19.00 31.22 -2.20
N LEU A 16 -18.48 30.47 -1.21
CA LEU A 16 -18.52 30.78 0.24
C LEU A 16 -17.79 29.68 1.07
N GLY A 17 -17.15 30.07 2.19
CA GLY A 17 -16.41 29.19 3.10
C GLY A 17 -14.88 29.27 2.87
N VAL A 18 -14.06 30.02 3.62
CA VAL A 18 -14.04 30.27 5.07
C VAL A 18 -14.06 28.93 5.83
N GLY A 19 -13.03 28.51 6.55
CA GLY A 19 -11.95 29.28 7.15
C GLY A 19 -11.79 28.80 8.59
N GLY A 20 -10.95 27.79 8.79
CA GLY A 20 -10.58 27.22 10.09
C GLY A 20 -9.36 26.32 9.87
N GLY A 21 -8.39 26.24 10.77
CA GLY A 21 -8.35 26.79 12.12
C GLY A 21 -7.35 25.97 12.91
N VAL A 22 -6.07 26.08 12.58
CA VAL A 22 -5.01 25.21 13.13
C VAL A 22 -4.78 25.54 14.61
N ALA A 23 -5.45 24.79 15.48
CA ALA A 23 -5.29 24.88 16.92
C ALA A 23 -4.05 24.08 17.38
N TYR A 24 -2.88 24.74 17.43
CA TYR A 24 -1.70 24.19 18.09
C TYR A 24 -1.93 24.08 19.61
N LEU A 25 -2.38 22.92 20.08
CA LEU A 25 -2.34 22.56 21.50
C LEU A 25 -0.91 22.21 21.91
N ARG A 26 -0.15 23.21 22.34
CA ARG A 26 1.11 22.97 23.07
C ARG A 26 0.79 22.38 24.45
N GLY A 27 1.00 21.07 24.58
CA GLY A 27 0.88 20.37 25.84
C GLY A 27 1.83 20.94 26.90
N PHE A 28 1.26 21.43 27.99
CA PHE A 28 1.99 21.84 29.18
C PHE A 28 2.54 20.57 29.86
N VAL A 29 3.86 20.42 29.95
CA VAL A 29 4.49 19.41 30.82
C VAL A 29 4.74 20.07 32.18
N PRO A 30 4.05 19.66 33.26
CA PRO A 30 4.32 20.20 34.59
C PRO A 30 5.67 19.70 35.11
N ASP A 31 6.52 20.63 35.53
CA ASP A 31 7.77 20.36 36.24
C ASP A 31 7.51 19.50 37.49
N LEU A 32 8.10 18.30 37.54
CA LEU A 32 8.05 17.40 38.69
C LEU A 32 9.35 17.52 39.50
N PRO A 33 9.34 18.14 40.70
CA PRO A 33 10.55 18.32 41.47
C PRO A 33 11.00 17.02 42.14
N GLY A 34 12.20 16.56 41.76
CA GLY A 34 13.13 15.88 42.66
C GLY A 34 12.80 14.43 43.04
N LEU A 35 13.19 13.49 42.18
CA LEU A 35 13.64 12.17 42.63
C LEU A 35 15.15 12.05 42.37
N GLY A 36 15.93 12.16 43.45
CA GLY A 36 17.38 12.01 43.40
C GLY A 36 17.76 10.55 43.17
N LEU A 37 18.12 10.21 41.95
CA LEU A 37 18.79 8.96 41.63
C LEU A 37 20.30 9.19 41.64
N SER A 38 20.97 8.65 42.65
CA SER A 38 22.44 8.59 42.68
C SER A 38 22.92 7.71 41.52
N GLN A 39 23.47 8.32 40.47
CA GLN A 39 24.23 7.56 39.47
C GLN A 39 25.57 7.16 40.06
N GLU A 40 25.71 5.87 40.36
CA GLU A 40 26.99 5.26 40.67
C GLU A 40 27.78 5.15 39.35
N SER A 41 28.68 6.10 39.11
CA SER A 41 29.47 6.19 37.88
C SER A 41 30.58 5.16 37.89
N THR A 42 30.31 3.96 37.36
CA THR A 42 31.34 3.00 36.98
C THR A 42 32.08 3.55 35.77
N GLY A 43 33.36 3.90 35.97
CA GLY A 43 34.22 4.58 34.99
C GLY A 43 34.66 3.71 33.81
N GLU A 44 33.73 3.05 33.13
CA GLU A 44 33.98 2.37 31.86
C GLU A 44 34.04 3.41 30.75
N THR A 45 35.17 3.47 30.05
CA THR A 45 35.32 4.35 28.88
C THR A 45 34.38 3.83 27.79
N PRO A 46 33.42 4.65 27.29
CA PRO A 46 32.50 4.20 26.27
C PRO A 46 33.30 3.85 25.01
N THR A 47 33.37 2.56 24.71
CA THR A 47 33.89 2.10 23.43
C THR A 47 32.86 2.52 22.39
N THR A 48 33.20 3.51 21.56
CA THR A 48 32.37 3.90 20.41
C THR A 48 32.32 2.74 19.43
N ILE A 49 31.34 1.85 19.62
CA ILE A 49 30.93 0.91 18.57
C ILE A 49 30.34 1.80 17.49
N ALA A 50 31.06 1.95 16.38
CA ALA A 50 30.50 2.54 15.19
C ALA A 50 29.39 1.61 14.72
N GLU A 51 28.13 1.98 14.98
CA GLU A 51 26.96 1.32 14.43
C GLU A 51 26.97 1.54 12.92
N THR A 52 27.68 0.66 12.21
CA THR A 52 27.55 0.52 10.77
C THR A 52 26.08 0.22 10.49
N PRO A 53 25.39 1.01 9.64
CA PRO A 53 24.00 0.74 9.30
C PRO A 53 23.83 -0.72 8.87
N PRO A 54 22.76 -1.42 9.31
CA PRO A 54 22.59 -2.83 9.01
C PRO A 54 22.61 -3.04 7.50
N GLU A 55 23.63 -3.75 7.05
CA GLU A 55 23.80 -4.15 5.66
C GLU A 55 22.66 -5.12 5.32
N ILE A 56 21.69 -4.68 4.49
CA ILE A 56 20.63 -5.57 3.99
C ILE A 56 21.30 -6.58 3.07
N ARG A 57 21.56 -7.77 3.60
CA ARG A 57 22.12 -8.89 2.86
C ARG A 57 20.99 -9.59 2.12
N ALA A 58 21.28 -10.04 0.89
CA ALA A 58 20.41 -10.98 0.19
C ALA A 58 20.10 -12.17 1.10
N GLY A 59 18.83 -12.59 1.13
CA GLY A 59 18.37 -13.67 1.98
C GLY A 59 19.00 -15.02 1.62
N GLU A 60 18.92 -15.99 2.53
CA GLU A 60 19.18 -17.37 2.12
C GLU A 60 18.08 -17.81 1.15
N PRO A 61 18.40 -18.52 0.05
CA PRO A 61 17.39 -18.93 -0.92
C PRO A 61 16.33 -19.82 -0.25
N GLY A 62 15.06 -19.47 -0.39
CA GLY A 62 13.94 -20.03 0.37
C GLY A 62 13.47 -19.18 1.56
N THR A 63 14.02 -17.98 1.78
CA THR A 63 13.50 -16.98 2.76
C THR A 63 12.95 -15.73 2.09
N GLU A 64 12.59 -15.78 0.81
CA GLU A 64 12.04 -14.65 0.07
C GLU A 64 10.69 -14.22 0.67
N THR A 65 10.47 -12.93 0.89
CA THR A 65 9.18 -12.42 1.40
C THR A 65 8.55 -11.39 0.47
N ILE A 66 7.21 -11.30 0.49
CA ILE A 66 6.46 -10.24 -0.21
C ILE A 66 5.73 -9.39 0.83
N THR A 67 6.21 -8.16 1.04
CA THR A 67 5.51 -7.14 1.84
C THR A 67 4.55 -6.39 0.94
N ILE A 68 3.28 -6.26 1.36
CA ILE A 68 2.26 -5.54 0.58
C ILE A 68 1.77 -4.33 1.37
N TYR A 69 1.71 -3.19 0.70
CA TYR A 69 1.01 -1.99 1.13
C TYR A 69 -0.19 -1.74 0.21
N GLY A 70 -1.38 -1.59 0.78
CA GLY A 70 -2.61 -1.29 0.06
C GLY A 70 -3.09 0.14 0.31
N ALA A 71 -3.52 0.83 -0.74
CA ALA A 71 -4.14 2.15 -0.69
C ALA A 71 -5.43 2.24 -1.51
N VAL A 72 -6.35 3.12 -1.11
CA VAL A 72 -7.58 3.46 -1.83
C VAL A 72 -7.46 4.88 -2.37
N CYS A 73 -7.46 5.02 -3.68
CA CYS A 73 -7.45 6.30 -4.37
C CYS A 73 -8.80 7.03 -4.28
N PRO A 74 -8.85 8.33 -4.60
CA PRO A 74 -10.11 9.03 -4.86
C PRO A 74 -10.98 8.31 -5.90
N ALA A 75 -12.30 8.46 -5.79
CA ALA A 75 -13.24 7.84 -6.73
C ALA A 75 -13.05 8.37 -8.17
N ASP A 76 -13.14 7.47 -9.14
CA ASP A 76 -12.84 7.69 -10.57
C ASP A 76 -11.45 8.34 -10.83
N TYR A 77 -10.47 8.14 -9.94
CA TYR A 77 -9.10 8.65 -10.12
C TYR A 77 -8.47 8.15 -11.43
N ALA A 78 -7.95 9.09 -12.22
CA ALA A 78 -7.37 8.87 -13.54
C ALA A 78 -5.99 9.54 -13.70
N GLY A 79 -5.32 9.86 -12.59
CA GLY A 79 -3.95 10.33 -12.60
C GLY A 79 -2.95 9.19 -12.82
N ALA A 80 -1.66 9.55 -12.86
CA ALA A 80 -0.57 8.59 -13.06
C ALA A 80 0.34 8.43 -11.83
N ASP A 81 0.27 9.35 -10.86
CA ASP A 81 1.09 9.33 -9.65
C ASP A 81 0.30 8.73 -8.47
N TYR A 82 0.01 7.43 -8.58
CA TYR A 82 -0.74 6.68 -7.57
C TYR A 82 -0.08 6.74 -6.18
N PHE A 83 1.27 6.77 -6.13
CA PHE A 83 2.00 6.90 -4.87
C PHE A 83 1.79 8.29 -4.27
N GLY A 84 2.02 9.36 -5.04
CA GLY A 84 1.85 10.73 -4.55
C GLY A 84 0.42 11.08 -4.15
N ASP A 85 -0.58 10.58 -4.89
CA ASP A 85 -1.99 10.97 -4.73
C ASP A 85 -2.83 10.05 -3.82
N CYS A 86 -2.39 8.82 -3.55
CA CYS A 86 -3.19 7.82 -2.81
C CYS A 86 -2.52 7.21 -1.57
N TYR A 87 -1.23 7.47 -1.29
CA TYR A 87 -0.50 6.79 -0.20
C TYR A 87 -0.97 7.15 1.23
N ASP A 88 -1.66 8.27 1.44
CA ASP A 88 -2.17 8.64 2.76
C ASP A 88 -3.53 7.99 3.11
N THR A 89 -4.08 7.15 2.21
CA THR A 89 -5.40 6.49 2.36
C THR A 89 -5.28 4.96 2.34
N PRO A 90 -4.87 4.33 3.45
CA PRO A 90 -4.64 2.88 3.50
C PRO A 90 -5.91 2.06 3.22
N ALA A 91 -5.76 0.98 2.45
CA ALA A 91 -6.82 0.03 2.09
C ALA A 91 -7.08 -0.99 3.21
N VAL A 92 -7.48 -0.48 4.38
CA VAL A 92 -7.83 -1.31 5.54
C VAL A 92 -8.87 -2.37 5.14
N GLY A 93 -8.64 -3.63 5.52
CA GLY A 93 -9.56 -4.72 5.19
C GLY A 93 -9.44 -5.28 3.76
N ALA A 94 -8.56 -4.73 2.90
CA ALA A 94 -8.28 -5.33 1.59
C ALA A 94 -7.65 -6.73 1.76
N GLY A 95 -8.11 -7.69 0.95
CA GLY A 95 -7.69 -9.09 1.02
C GLY A 95 -6.68 -9.44 -0.05
N TYR A 96 -5.69 -10.27 0.29
CA TYR A 96 -4.63 -10.66 -0.65
C TYR A 96 -4.26 -12.14 -0.49
N THR A 97 -4.00 -12.80 -1.62
CA THR A 97 -3.65 -14.22 -1.66
C THR A 97 -2.49 -14.45 -2.62
N LEU A 98 -1.52 -15.28 -2.25
CA LEU A 98 -0.42 -15.69 -3.12
C LEU A 98 -0.58 -17.13 -3.63
N ALA A 99 -0.09 -17.38 -4.85
CA ALA A 99 0.09 -18.72 -5.40
C ALA A 99 1.38 -18.82 -6.21
N VAL A 100 2.33 -19.64 -5.75
CA VAL A 100 3.60 -19.89 -6.46
C VAL A 100 3.43 -21.01 -7.48
N GLY A 101 3.99 -20.82 -8.68
CA GLY A 101 4.08 -21.88 -9.70
C GLY A 101 2.73 -22.41 -10.20
N LYS A 102 1.64 -21.69 -9.94
CA LYS A 102 0.27 -22.04 -10.34
C LYS A 102 -0.32 -20.93 -11.18
N THR A 103 -1.19 -21.28 -12.11
CA THR A 103 -2.00 -20.33 -12.89
C THR A 103 -3.31 -19.94 -12.19
N ARG A 104 -3.54 -20.40 -10.95
CA ARG A 104 -4.72 -20.11 -10.12
C ARG A 104 -4.39 -20.06 -8.64
N ILE A 105 -5.16 -19.23 -7.95
CA ILE A 105 -5.13 -19.06 -6.50
C ILE A 105 -5.78 -20.27 -5.80
N PRO A 106 -5.17 -20.86 -4.76
CA PRO A 106 -5.86 -21.80 -3.88
C PRO A 106 -6.87 -21.05 -2.99
N GLU A 107 -8.04 -21.65 -2.70
CA GLU A 107 -9.12 -21.04 -1.89
C GLU A 107 -8.76 -20.76 -0.41
N SER A 108 -7.50 -20.90 -0.01
CA SER A 108 -7.02 -20.80 1.37
C SER A 108 -5.77 -19.92 1.45
N GLY A 109 -5.75 -19.00 2.43
CA GLY A 109 -4.58 -18.16 2.72
C GLY A 109 -4.74 -16.68 2.41
N VAL A 110 -5.95 -16.12 2.58
CA VAL A 110 -6.18 -14.67 2.46
C VAL A 110 -5.54 -13.96 3.65
N ALA A 111 -4.55 -13.12 3.39
CA ALA A 111 -4.07 -12.10 4.32
C ALA A 111 -4.90 -10.82 4.16
N VAL A 112 -5.05 -10.05 5.24
CA VAL A 112 -5.92 -8.87 5.27
C VAL A 112 -5.12 -7.66 5.74
N ALA A 113 -5.21 -6.56 5.00
CA ALA A 113 -4.50 -5.32 5.31
C ALA A 113 -4.93 -4.71 6.64
N GLY A 114 -3.94 -4.34 7.45
CA GLY A 114 -4.09 -3.71 8.75
C GLY A 114 -4.60 -2.27 8.66
N SER A 115 -4.72 -1.61 9.81
CA SER A 115 -5.16 -0.21 9.92
C SER A 115 -4.23 0.81 9.26
N ASP A 116 -2.98 0.40 9.00
CA ASP A 116 -1.95 1.14 8.29
C ASP A 116 -1.84 0.74 6.80
N GLY A 117 -2.71 -0.14 6.31
CA GLY A 117 -2.69 -0.64 4.94
C GLY A 117 -1.60 -1.69 4.66
N LEU A 118 -0.76 -2.02 5.65
CA LEU A 118 0.29 -3.03 5.50
C LEU A 118 -0.25 -4.43 5.76
N ILE A 119 0.46 -5.40 5.19
CA ILE A 119 0.29 -6.83 5.43
C ILE A 119 1.62 -7.41 5.89
N ASP A 120 1.57 -8.21 6.95
CA ASP A 120 2.72 -8.98 7.43
C ASP A 120 3.36 -9.77 6.27
N PRO A 121 4.69 -9.83 6.15
CA PRO A 121 5.35 -10.35 4.95
C PRO A 121 4.86 -11.76 4.59
N LEU A 122 4.35 -11.90 3.38
CA LEU A 122 3.80 -13.16 2.89
C LEU A 122 4.95 -14.07 2.45
N ASP A 123 5.07 -15.23 3.11
CA ASP A 123 5.96 -16.31 2.70
C ASP A 123 5.35 -17.03 1.46
N PRO A 124 6.02 -17.03 0.30
CA PRO A 124 5.57 -17.74 -0.90
C PRO A 124 5.61 -19.28 -0.74
N GLY A 125 6.21 -19.82 0.32
CA GLY A 125 6.34 -21.26 0.59
C GLY A 125 7.74 -21.81 0.30
N GLY A 126 8.76 -20.96 0.38
CA GLY A 126 10.17 -21.35 0.54
C GLY A 126 10.82 -22.28 -0.49
N THR A 127 10.37 -22.33 -1.76
CA THR A 127 11.10 -23.11 -2.79
C THR A 127 11.13 -22.48 -4.19
N ALA A 128 12.32 -21.98 -4.52
CA ALA A 128 12.85 -21.64 -5.85
C ALA A 128 12.26 -20.37 -6.53
N PRO A 129 13.11 -19.65 -7.29
CA PRO A 129 12.67 -18.50 -8.08
C PRO A 129 11.67 -18.92 -9.16
N GLY A 130 10.70 -18.06 -9.44
CA GLY A 130 9.67 -18.31 -10.43
C GLY A 130 8.49 -17.35 -10.33
N THR A 131 7.50 -17.59 -11.18
CA THR A 131 6.31 -16.74 -11.24
C THR A 131 5.38 -17.01 -10.05
N VAL A 132 5.07 -15.94 -9.31
CA VAL A 132 4.06 -15.89 -8.25
C VAL A 132 2.84 -15.14 -8.80
N ILE A 133 1.65 -15.64 -8.48
CA ILE A 133 0.39 -14.93 -8.74
C ILE A 133 -0.06 -14.28 -7.43
N LEU A 134 -0.18 -12.95 -7.45
CA LEU A 134 -0.81 -12.16 -6.40
C LEU A 134 -2.26 -11.86 -6.80
N GLN A 135 -3.22 -12.23 -5.94
CA GLN A 135 -4.58 -11.72 -6.01
C GLN A 135 -4.75 -10.54 -5.07
N ALA A 136 -5.33 -9.45 -5.57
CA ALA A 136 -5.76 -8.31 -4.77
C ALA A 136 -7.31 -8.23 -4.79
N ILE A 137 -7.91 -8.30 -3.60
CA ILE A 137 -9.34 -8.20 -3.32
C ILE A 137 -9.57 -6.83 -2.69
N ALA A 138 -10.37 -6.00 -3.34
CA ALA A 138 -10.68 -4.66 -2.86
C ALA A 138 -11.48 -4.72 -1.54
N PRO A 139 -11.33 -3.73 -0.64
CA PRO A 139 -12.01 -3.73 0.65
C PRO A 139 -13.54 -3.56 0.49
N ASP A 140 -14.30 -4.41 1.19
CA ASP A 140 -15.77 -4.47 1.12
C ASP A 140 -16.49 -3.23 1.70
N ASP A 141 -15.79 -2.44 2.53
CA ASP A 141 -16.36 -1.35 3.34
C ASP A 141 -16.33 0.03 2.66
N VAL A 142 -15.89 0.12 1.41
CA VAL A 142 -16.00 1.35 0.59
C VAL A 142 -17.44 1.53 0.10
N VAL A 143 -18.30 1.85 1.07
CA VAL A 143 -19.75 2.04 0.91
C VAL A 143 -20.05 3.10 -0.15
N GLY A 144 -20.89 2.74 -1.12
CA GLY A 144 -21.33 3.65 -2.19
C GLY A 144 -20.43 3.65 -3.42
N SER A 145 -19.32 2.91 -3.41
CA SER A 145 -18.59 2.60 -4.64
C SER A 145 -19.47 1.79 -5.60
N GLY A 146 -19.42 2.14 -6.88
CA GLY A 146 -19.86 1.31 -8.00
C GLY A 146 -18.93 0.12 -8.22
N GLY A 147 -18.41 -0.50 -7.16
CA GLY A 147 -17.23 -1.38 -7.24
C GLY A 147 -15.97 -0.59 -7.55
N PHE A 148 -14.95 -1.28 -8.06
CA PHE A 148 -13.63 -0.72 -8.31
C PHE A 148 -13.21 -0.94 -9.77
N ALA A 149 -12.34 -0.07 -10.27
CA ALA A 149 -11.58 -0.34 -11.49
C ALA A 149 -10.58 -1.49 -11.24
N ALA A 150 -9.92 -1.97 -12.31
CA ALA A 150 -8.74 -2.82 -12.14
C ALA A 150 -7.70 -2.04 -11.30
N PRO A 151 -7.24 -2.57 -10.15
CA PRO A 151 -6.26 -1.90 -9.32
C PRO A 151 -4.93 -1.74 -10.06
N ALA A 152 -4.27 -0.61 -9.81
CA ALA A 152 -2.87 -0.43 -10.20
C ALA A 152 -1.97 -1.07 -9.14
N ALA A 153 -0.81 -1.55 -9.54
CA ALA A 153 0.20 -2.07 -8.62
C ALA A 153 1.60 -1.76 -9.14
N ALA A 154 2.52 -1.54 -8.23
CA ALA A 154 3.96 -1.44 -8.49
C ALA A 154 4.69 -2.30 -7.46
N CYS A 155 5.73 -3.00 -7.88
CA CYS A 155 6.58 -3.76 -6.97
C CYS A 155 8.05 -3.42 -7.19
N THR A 156 8.82 -3.37 -6.11
CA THR A 156 10.27 -3.12 -6.10
C THR A 156 10.94 -4.23 -5.32
N SER A 157 12.03 -4.80 -5.84
CA SER A 157 12.88 -5.74 -5.10
C SER A 157 13.78 -5.02 -4.09
N SER A 158 14.32 -5.75 -3.12
CA SER A 158 15.16 -5.21 -2.04
C SER A 158 16.47 -4.54 -2.51
N ASP A 159 16.90 -4.78 -3.75
CA ASP A 159 18.00 -4.09 -4.42
C ASP A 159 17.60 -2.75 -5.07
N GLY A 160 16.32 -2.39 -5.04
CA GLY A 160 15.76 -1.15 -5.60
C GLY A 160 15.36 -1.24 -7.08
N ARG A 161 15.28 -2.44 -7.67
CA ARG A 161 14.86 -2.66 -9.05
C ARG A 161 13.33 -2.79 -9.17
N ASP A 162 12.75 -2.17 -10.20
CA ASP A 162 11.33 -2.34 -10.54
C ASP A 162 11.04 -3.78 -10.99
N VAL A 163 10.00 -4.38 -10.43
CA VAL A 163 9.49 -5.70 -10.81
C VAL A 163 8.27 -5.53 -11.71
N SER A 164 8.38 -6.02 -12.95
CA SER A 164 7.29 -5.95 -13.92
C SER A 164 6.11 -6.82 -13.49
N LEU A 165 4.93 -6.21 -13.37
CA LEU A 165 3.68 -6.90 -13.11
C LEU A 165 2.91 -7.12 -14.41
N ALA A 166 2.59 -8.38 -14.72
CA ALA A 166 1.73 -8.72 -15.84
C ALA A 166 0.28 -8.91 -15.33
N PRO A 167 -0.66 -8.00 -15.60
CA PRO A 167 -2.05 -8.19 -15.22
C PRO A 167 -2.62 -9.41 -15.96
N GLN A 168 -3.29 -10.28 -15.20
CA GLN A 168 -3.97 -11.46 -15.73
C GLN A 168 -5.49 -11.19 -15.81
N ASP A 169 -6.24 -12.13 -16.41
CA ASP A 169 -7.70 -12.09 -16.38
C ASP A 169 -8.21 -12.08 -14.92
N SER A 170 -9.17 -11.20 -14.63
CA SER A 170 -9.77 -11.10 -13.31
C SER A 170 -10.67 -12.31 -13.01
N GLU A 171 -10.36 -13.07 -11.97
CA GLU A 171 -11.24 -14.12 -11.44
C GLU A 171 -12.26 -13.52 -10.45
N ALA A 172 -13.34 -14.25 -10.18
CA ALA A 172 -14.44 -13.77 -9.34
C ALA A 172 -13.96 -13.47 -7.90
N GLY A 173 -13.75 -12.19 -7.61
CA GLY A 173 -13.31 -11.70 -6.30
C GLY A 173 -12.15 -10.71 -6.35
N GLY A 174 -11.37 -10.61 -7.44
CA GLY A 174 -10.25 -9.68 -7.47
C GLY A 174 -9.42 -9.65 -8.75
N GLN A 175 -8.42 -8.78 -8.77
CA GLN A 175 -7.44 -8.70 -9.86
C GLN A 175 -6.27 -9.63 -9.56
N LEU A 176 -5.78 -10.28 -10.61
CA LEU A 176 -4.61 -11.16 -10.57
C LEU A 176 -3.41 -10.45 -11.22
N PHE A 177 -2.25 -10.50 -10.56
CA PHE A 177 -0.97 -10.02 -11.06
C PHE A 177 0.02 -11.18 -11.07
N ALA A 178 0.67 -11.41 -12.21
CA ALA A 178 1.84 -12.29 -12.27
C ALA A 178 3.12 -11.46 -12.07
N LEU A 179 3.99 -11.94 -11.19
CA LEU A 179 5.28 -11.35 -10.87
C LEU A 179 6.37 -12.44 -10.80
N ASP A 180 7.57 -12.15 -11.29
CA ASP A 180 8.69 -13.09 -11.22
C ASP A 180 9.55 -12.77 -10.00
N LEU A 181 9.58 -13.71 -9.05
CA LEU A 181 10.38 -13.65 -7.82
C LEU A 181 11.74 -14.32 -8.07
N LEU A 182 12.84 -13.62 -7.78
CA LEU A 182 14.20 -14.19 -7.85
C LEU A 182 14.63 -14.75 -6.49
N ALA A 183 15.65 -15.60 -6.51
CA ALA A 183 16.11 -16.31 -5.30
C ALA A 183 16.81 -15.34 -4.34
N GLY A 184 16.41 -15.36 -3.07
CA GLY A 184 16.94 -14.48 -2.02
C GLY A 184 16.57 -13.00 -2.14
N GLU A 185 15.61 -12.63 -3.01
CA GLU A 185 15.06 -11.27 -3.10
C GLU A 185 13.77 -11.15 -2.26
N ASP A 186 13.69 -10.11 -1.44
CA ASP A 186 12.43 -9.65 -0.86
C ASP A 186 11.78 -8.63 -1.79
N LEU A 187 10.45 -8.64 -1.88
CA LEU A 187 9.68 -7.69 -2.66
C LEU A 187 8.82 -6.81 -1.75
N ARG A 188 8.79 -5.51 -2.07
CA ARG A 188 7.73 -4.60 -1.63
C ARG A 188 6.78 -4.38 -2.78
N CYS A 189 5.48 -4.49 -2.54
CA CYS A 189 4.43 -4.17 -3.51
C CYS A 189 3.48 -3.12 -2.94
N ASP A 190 3.26 -2.04 -3.67
CA ASP A 190 2.28 -1.00 -3.37
C ASP A 190 1.10 -1.15 -4.35
N VAL A 191 -0.11 -1.39 -3.82
CA VAL A 191 -1.33 -1.73 -4.58
C VAL A 191 -2.41 -0.69 -4.34
N TYR A 192 -3.01 -0.19 -5.43
CA TYR A 192 -3.90 0.97 -5.43
C TYR A 192 -5.27 0.61 -6.01
N PHE A 193 -6.31 0.68 -5.16
CA PHE A 193 -7.69 0.46 -5.56
C PHE A 193 -8.35 1.79 -5.94
N VAL A 194 -8.96 1.88 -7.12
CA VAL A 194 -9.72 3.06 -7.55
C VAL A 194 -11.22 2.74 -7.47
N PRO A 195 -11.97 3.32 -6.51
CA PRO A 195 -13.41 3.19 -6.47
C PRO A 195 -14.04 3.81 -7.71
N LEU A 196 -15.03 3.16 -8.31
CA LEU A 196 -15.86 3.75 -9.35
C LEU A 196 -17.04 4.47 -8.70
N THR A 197 -17.51 5.59 -9.24
CA THR A 197 -18.82 6.11 -8.83
C THR A 197 -19.96 5.24 -9.39
N ALA A 198 -21.13 5.25 -8.75
CA ALA A 198 -22.26 4.45 -9.20
C ALA A 198 -22.79 4.83 -10.61
N ALA A 199 -22.32 5.94 -11.19
CA ALA A 199 -22.67 6.43 -12.52
C ALA A 199 -21.68 6.02 -13.63
N SER A 200 -20.54 5.41 -13.30
CA SER A 200 -19.51 4.94 -14.25
C SER A 200 -19.59 3.45 -14.61
N ARG A 201 -20.71 2.78 -14.28
CA ARG A 201 -21.06 1.40 -14.70
C ARG A 201 -21.92 1.34 -15.97
#